data_AF-A0A7W6A4Y7-F1
#
_entry.id   AF-A0A7W6A4Y7-F1
#
_cell.length_a   1.000
_cell.length_b   1.000
_cell.length_c   1.000
_cell.angle_alpha   90.00
_cell.angle_beta   90.00
_cell.angle_gamma   90.00
#
_symmetry.space_group_name_H-M   'P 1'
#
loop_
_entity.id
_entity.type
_entity.pdbx_description
1 polymer ?
#
loop_
_entity_poly.entity_id
_entity_poly.type
_entity_poly.pdbx_seq_one_letter_code
_entity_poly.pdbx_strand_id
1 'polypeptide(L)'
;MARRSITDIEKIWSNVEGIKKLSDRVIGIGPFGIGMDGLLTWVPVVGTVYTVGTGAWLVMQAVRAKASPATLARMAAYMAVDTATGTVPIAGDVVDTFFPGQLLAARALQKDIETSHWVEDSEANAKASGDHERHLETVRNDKKLRRIVYLHD
;
A
#
# COMPACT_ATOMS: atom_id res chain seq x y z
N MET A 1 4.17 -12.88 -23.09
CA MET A 1 4.10 -12.06 -21.86
C MET A 1 4.59 -12.92 -20.70
N ALA A 2 5.45 -12.39 -19.82
CA ALA A 2 5.83 -13.11 -18.61
C ALA A 2 4.59 -13.31 -17.72
N ARG A 3 4.31 -14.56 -17.33
CA ARG A 3 3.24 -14.87 -16.37
C ARG A 3 3.63 -14.31 -15.00
N ARG A 4 2.70 -13.63 -14.33
CA ARG A 4 2.93 -13.07 -12.99
C ARG A 4 2.98 -14.20 -11.96
N SER A 5 3.92 -14.11 -11.03
CA SER A 5 4.15 -15.10 -9.98
C SER A 5 3.86 -14.54 -8.59
N ILE A 6 3.71 -15.42 -7.60
CA ILE A 6 3.59 -15.06 -6.18
C ILE A 6 4.82 -14.25 -5.74
N THR A 7 6.01 -14.61 -6.25
CA THR A 7 7.26 -13.88 -6.01
C THR A 7 7.14 -12.38 -6.38
N ASP A 8 6.37 -12.03 -7.40
CA ASP A 8 6.17 -10.63 -7.78
C ASP A 8 5.33 -9.88 -6.74
N ILE A 9 4.33 -10.55 -6.16
CA ILE A 9 3.50 -10.00 -5.07
C ILE A 9 4.32 -9.83 -3.80
N GLU A 10 5.19 -10.80 -3.46
CA GLU A 10 6.10 -10.70 -2.31
C GLU A 10 7.08 -9.52 -2.46
N LYS A 11 7.62 -9.31 -3.67
CA LYS A 11 8.43 -8.12 -3.97
C LYS A 11 7.65 -6.83 -3.76
N ILE A 12 6.39 -6.78 -4.19
CA ILE A 12 5.53 -5.61 -3.96
C ILE A 12 5.35 -5.37 -2.46
N TRP A 13 5.00 -6.41 -1.70
CA TRP A 13 4.84 -6.30 -0.24
C TRP A 13 6.11 -5.80 0.46
N SER A 14 7.27 -6.34 0.07
CA SER A 14 8.59 -5.94 0.61
C SER A 14 8.94 -4.50 0.28
N ASN A 15 8.68 -4.06 -0.95
CA ASN A 15 8.90 -2.67 -1.35
C ASN A 15 7.99 -1.71 -0.56
N VAL A 16 6.74 -2.10 -0.33
CA VAL A 16 5.77 -1.31 0.47
C VAL A 16 6.17 -1.27 1.96
N GLU A 17 6.77 -2.33 2.50
CA GLU A 17 7.30 -2.37 3.87
C GLU A 17 8.41 -1.34 4.08
N GLY A 18 9.25 -1.09 3.06
CA GLY A 18 10.26 -0.04 3.08
C GLY A 18 9.65 1.33 3.33
N ILE A 19 8.59 1.68 2.60
CA ILE A 19 7.87 2.96 2.77
C ILE A 19 7.23 3.05 4.16
N LYS A 20 6.63 1.96 4.64
CA LYS A 20 6.04 1.90 5.98
C LYS A 20 7.06 2.25 7.05
N LYS A 21 8.23 1.59 7.02
CA LYS A 21 9.33 1.82 7.97
C LYS A 21 9.94 3.21 7.88
N LEU A 22 10.05 3.77 6.67
CA LEU A 22 10.53 5.13 6.46
C LEU A 22 9.57 6.15 7.06
N SER A 23 8.27 6.01 6.78
CA SER A 23 7.25 6.92 7.32
C SER A 23 7.12 6.78 8.84
N ASP A 24 7.13 5.56 9.39
CA ASP A 24 7.13 5.33 10.84
C ASP A 24 8.35 5.99 11.53
N ARG A 25 9.53 5.98 10.89
CA ARG A 25 10.73 6.65 11.40
C ARG A 25 10.60 8.16 11.39
N VAL A 26 10.04 8.75 10.32
CA VAL A 26 9.81 10.20 10.22
C VAL A 26 8.86 10.66 11.33
N ILE A 27 7.81 9.90 11.61
CA ILE A 27 6.83 10.22 12.65
C ILE A 27 7.40 10.03 14.06
N GLY A 28 8.16 8.95 14.29
CA GLY A 28 8.77 8.67 15.59
C GLY A 28 9.77 9.73 16.04
N ILE A 29 10.25 10.56 15.11
CA ILE A 29 11.14 11.70 15.38
C ILE A 29 10.32 12.95 15.81
N GLY A 30 9.05 13.08 15.40
CA GLY A 30 8.17 14.18 15.84
C GLY A 30 8.63 15.59 15.42
N PRO A 31 7.83 16.65 15.67
CA PRO A 31 8.10 18.02 15.19
C PRO A 31 9.34 18.69 15.83
N PHE A 32 10.01 18.04 16.78
CA PHE A 32 11.24 18.52 17.42
C PHE A 32 12.34 17.46 17.55
N GLY A 33 12.26 16.34 16.82
CA GLY A 33 13.33 15.35 16.80
C GLY A 33 14.49 15.83 15.94
N ILE A 34 15.45 16.43 16.63
CA ILE A 34 16.73 16.90 16.10
C ILE A 34 17.41 15.77 15.30
N GLY A 35 17.67 16.09 14.04
CA GLY A 35 18.56 15.34 13.17
C GLY A 35 18.71 15.91 11.76
N MET A 36 18.50 17.21 11.54
CA MET A 36 18.58 17.84 10.20
C MET A 36 18.95 19.34 10.24
N ASP A 37 19.95 19.73 11.04
CA ASP A 37 20.48 21.11 11.01
C ASP A 37 21.19 21.48 9.68
N GLY A 38 21.11 20.63 8.64
CA GLY A 38 21.60 20.91 7.29
C GLY A 38 20.61 20.64 6.14
N LEU A 39 19.40 20.11 6.41
CA LEU A 39 18.42 19.76 5.36
C LEU A 39 17.19 20.70 5.37
N LEU A 40 16.88 21.28 6.52
CA LEU A 40 15.76 22.20 6.74
C LEU A 40 15.83 23.49 5.91
N THR A 41 17.02 23.88 5.42
CA THR A 41 17.20 25.10 4.62
C THR A 41 17.00 24.89 3.11
N TRP A 42 16.83 23.66 2.63
CA TRP A 42 16.64 23.33 1.19
C TRP A 42 15.34 22.57 0.86
N VAL A 43 14.59 22.06 1.85
CA VAL A 43 13.67 20.91 1.64
C VAL A 43 12.15 21.16 1.80
N PRO A 44 11.57 22.30 1.39
CA PRO A 44 10.13 22.31 1.06
C PRO A 44 9.84 21.62 -0.29
N VAL A 45 10.65 21.92 -1.31
CA VAL A 45 10.43 21.40 -2.68
C VAL A 45 10.71 19.90 -2.79
N VAL A 46 11.77 19.42 -2.13
CA VAL A 46 12.11 17.98 -2.09
C VAL A 46 11.07 17.18 -1.30
N GLY A 47 10.52 17.75 -0.22
CA GLY A 47 9.42 17.15 0.54
C GLY A 47 8.18 16.92 -0.33
N THR A 48 7.70 17.95 -1.02
CA THR A 48 6.51 17.83 -1.88
C THR A 48 6.70 16.85 -3.03
N VAL A 49 7.87 16.84 -3.68
CA VAL A 49 8.18 15.87 -4.76
C VAL A 49 8.23 14.44 -4.22
N TYR A 50 8.77 14.23 -3.02
CA TYR A 50 8.78 12.92 -2.36
C TYR A 50 7.38 12.44 -2.00
N THR A 51 6.54 13.30 -1.42
CA THR A 51 5.15 12.99 -1.03
C THR A 51 4.30 12.58 -2.23
N VAL A 52 4.29 13.41 -3.29
CA VAL A 52 3.51 13.15 -4.50
C VAL A 52 4.04 11.91 -5.24
N GLY A 53 5.37 11.78 -5.35
CA GLY A 53 6.01 10.64 -6.00
C GLY A 53 5.73 9.32 -5.28
N THR A 54 5.80 9.30 -3.95
CA THR A 54 5.56 8.12 -3.13
C THR A 54 4.10 7.70 -3.19
N GLY A 55 3.16 8.65 -3.11
CA GLY A 55 1.73 8.38 -3.26
C GLY A 55 1.39 7.75 -4.62
N ALA A 56 1.87 8.35 -5.71
CA ALA A 56 1.66 7.81 -7.06
C ALA A 56 2.28 6.41 -7.23
N TRP A 57 3.47 6.20 -6.68
CA TRP A 57 4.14 4.90 -6.72
C TRP A 57 3.36 3.85 -5.91
N LEU A 58 2.84 4.17 -4.72
CA LEU A 58 2.02 3.25 -3.92
C LEU A 58 0.75 2.81 -4.65
N VAL A 59 0.06 3.74 -5.32
CA VAL A 59 -1.11 3.41 -6.15
C VAL A 59 -0.71 2.48 -7.30
N MET A 60 0.40 2.76 -7.97
CA MET A 60 0.91 1.89 -9.03
C MET A 60 1.21 0.48 -8.51
N GLN A 61 1.81 0.35 -7.33
CA GLN A 61 2.05 -0.95 -6.70
C GLN A 61 0.74 -1.66 -6.35
N ALA A 62 -0.26 -0.94 -5.84
CA ALA A 62 -1.57 -1.50 -5.52
C ALA A 62 -2.28 -2.05 -6.77
N VAL A 63 -2.23 -1.31 -7.89
CA VAL A 63 -2.77 -1.76 -9.18
C VAL A 63 -2.00 -2.98 -9.69
N ARG A 64 -0.67 -2.98 -9.60
CA ARG A 64 0.17 -4.14 -10.00
C ARG A 64 -0.12 -5.38 -9.17
N ALA A 65 -0.38 -5.20 -7.87
CA ALA A 65 -0.77 -6.26 -6.95
C ALA A 65 -2.25 -6.68 -7.10
N LYS A 66 -3.03 -6.12 -8.02
CA LYS A 66 -4.48 -6.38 -8.12
C LYS A 66 -5.20 -6.19 -6.77
N ALA A 67 -4.86 -5.10 -6.08
CA ALA A 67 -5.51 -4.74 -4.83
C ALA A 67 -7.04 -4.60 -5.01
N SER A 68 -7.81 -4.92 -3.99
CA SER A 68 -9.28 -4.82 -4.10
C SER A 68 -9.72 -3.38 -4.39
N PRO A 69 -10.84 -3.17 -5.12
CA PRO A 69 -11.38 -1.83 -5.34
C PRO A 69 -11.62 -1.06 -4.04
N ALA A 70 -12.04 -1.77 -2.98
CA ALA A 70 -12.22 -1.20 -1.65
C ALA A 70 -10.89 -0.72 -1.03
N THR A 71 -9.80 -1.46 -1.22
CA THR A 71 -8.47 -1.04 -0.75
C THR A 71 -7.95 0.14 -1.56
N LEU A 72 -8.09 0.13 -2.89
CA LEU A 72 -7.72 1.27 -3.73
C LEU A 72 -8.50 2.55 -3.33
N ALA A 73 -9.80 2.43 -3.11
CA ALA A 73 -10.63 3.55 -2.64
C ALA A 73 -10.18 4.06 -1.25
N ARG A 74 -9.84 3.16 -0.31
CA ARG A 74 -9.29 3.54 1.00
C ARG A 74 -7.95 4.26 0.86
N MET A 75 -7.05 3.73 0.04
CA MET A 75 -5.76 4.37 -0.22
C MET A 75 -5.96 5.79 -0.79
N ALA A 76 -6.85 5.94 -1.78
CA ALA A 76 -7.19 7.24 -2.35
C ALA A 76 -7.79 8.19 -1.31
N ALA A 77 -8.69 7.70 -0.44
CA ALA A 77 -9.26 8.50 0.64
C ALA A 77 -8.19 8.98 1.63
N TYR A 78 -7.25 8.11 2.04
CA TYR A 78 -6.16 8.51 2.94
C TYR A 78 -5.28 9.59 2.31
N MET A 79 -4.92 9.45 1.03
CA MET A 79 -4.12 10.45 0.32
C MET A 79 -4.88 11.76 0.09
N ALA A 80 -6.18 11.70 -0.15
CA ALA A 80 -7.02 12.90 -0.30
C ALA A 80 -7.12 13.70 1.01
N VAL A 81 -7.27 13.00 2.14
CA VAL A 81 -7.28 13.63 3.48
C VAL A 81 -5.93 14.29 3.75
N ASP A 82 -4.83 13.56 3.57
CA ASP A 82 -3.44 14.03 3.72
C ASP A 82 -3.17 15.30 2.89
N THR A 83 -3.56 15.28 1.61
CA THR A 83 -3.41 16.43 0.71
C THR A 83 -4.26 17.63 1.16
N ALA A 84 -5.49 17.38 1.63
CA ALA A 84 -6.36 18.44 2.11
C ALA A 84 -5.83 19.07 3.42
N THR A 85 -5.31 18.27 4.34
CA THR A 85 -4.80 18.75 5.63
C THR A 85 -3.41 19.38 5.54
N GLY A 86 -2.56 18.93 4.61
CA GLY A 86 -1.24 19.51 4.35
C GLY A 86 -1.28 20.94 3.79
N THR A 87 -2.43 21.44 3.32
CA THR A 87 -2.58 22.84 2.86
C THR A 87 -2.83 23.85 3.98
N VAL A 88 -3.10 23.37 5.22
CA VAL A 88 -3.42 24.25 6.35
C VAL A 88 -2.16 24.41 7.24
N PRO A 89 -1.47 25.56 7.25
CA PRO A 89 -0.14 25.72 7.87
C PRO A 89 -0.07 25.51 9.40
N ILE A 90 -1.19 25.42 10.12
CA ILE A 90 -1.23 25.13 11.57
C ILE A 90 -1.79 23.72 11.84
N ALA A 91 -2.69 23.22 10.98
CA ALA A 91 -3.25 21.88 11.13
C ALA A 91 -2.42 20.80 10.43
N GLY A 92 -1.66 21.17 9.38
CA GLY A 92 -0.81 20.28 8.59
C GLY A 92 0.30 19.65 9.42
N ASP A 93 1.05 20.44 10.20
CA ASP A 93 2.15 19.92 11.04
C ASP A 93 1.66 18.92 12.11
N VAL A 94 0.46 19.14 12.66
CA VAL A 94 -0.15 18.23 13.64
C VAL A 94 -0.73 17.00 12.94
N VAL A 95 -1.49 17.18 11.85
CA VAL A 95 -2.15 16.06 11.16
C VAL A 95 -1.15 15.15 10.46
N ASP A 96 -0.09 15.66 9.81
CA ASP A 96 0.96 14.82 9.18
C ASP A 96 1.74 14.00 10.22
N THR A 97 1.88 14.53 11.44
CA THR A 97 2.53 13.81 12.55
C THR A 97 1.65 12.66 13.06
N PHE A 98 0.32 12.79 13.02
CA PHE A 98 -0.60 11.80 13.61
C PHE A 98 -1.33 10.90 12.58
N PHE A 99 -1.48 11.33 11.33
CA PHE A 99 -2.23 10.65 10.26
C PHE A 99 -1.52 10.71 8.89
N PRO A 100 -0.30 10.17 8.76
CA PRO A 100 0.41 10.04 7.47
C PRO A 100 -0.43 9.25 6.43
N GLY A 101 -0.98 9.93 5.42
CA GLY A 101 -1.83 9.30 4.42
C GLY A 101 -1.14 8.17 3.66
N GLN A 102 0.15 8.34 3.36
CA GLN A 102 0.95 7.35 2.62
C GLN A 102 1.22 6.08 3.45
N LEU A 103 1.47 6.23 4.76
CA LEU A 103 1.64 5.09 5.67
C LEU A 103 0.35 4.29 5.79
N LEU A 104 -0.78 4.98 5.95
CA LEU A 104 -2.10 4.34 6.04
C LEU A 104 -2.44 3.62 4.73
N ALA A 105 -2.12 4.22 3.59
CA ALA A 105 -2.27 3.61 2.28
C ALA A 105 -1.38 2.35 2.12
N ALA A 106 -0.10 2.44 2.51
CA ALA A 106 0.84 1.32 2.50
C ALA A 106 0.36 0.15 3.40
N ARG A 107 -0.10 0.46 4.62
CA ARG A 107 -0.68 -0.53 5.56
C ARG A 107 -1.94 -1.18 4.99
N ALA A 108 -2.82 -0.40 4.34
CA ALA A 108 -4.01 -0.91 3.70
C ALA A 108 -3.65 -1.90 2.57
N LEU A 109 -2.66 -1.55 1.74
CA LEU A 109 -2.18 -2.43 0.68
C LEU A 109 -1.55 -3.72 1.22
N GLN A 110 -0.67 -3.65 2.22
CA GLN A 110 -0.07 -4.85 2.81
C GLN A 110 -1.12 -5.80 3.38
N LYS A 111 -2.07 -5.25 4.14
CA LYS A 111 -3.17 -6.03 4.71
C LYS A 111 -4.02 -6.67 3.62
N ASP A 112 -4.27 -5.95 2.53
CA ASP A 112 -5.00 -6.47 1.38
C ASP A 112 -4.24 -7.63 0.72
N ILE A 113 -2.90 -7.53 0.64
CA ILE A 113 -2.05 -8.60 0.12
C ILE A 113 -2.04 -9.84 1.03
N GLU A 114 -1.88 -9.63 2.33
CA GLU A 114 -1.82 -10.71 3.34
C GLU A 114 -3.15 -11.46 3.50
N THR A 115 -4.27 -10.79 3.21
CA THR A 115 -5.61 -11.39 3.31
C THR A 115 -6.12 -11.94 1.99
N SER A 116 -5.28 -11.97 0.96
CA SER A 116 -5.61 -12.51 -0.37
C SER A 116 -4.99 -13.89 -0.57
N HIS A 117 -5.79 -14.82 -1.07
CA HIS A 117 -5.32 -16.13 -1.51
C HIS A 117 -4.82 -16.03 -2.95
N TRP A 118 -3.50 -16.13 -3.15
CA TRP A 118 -2.86 -15.97 -4.45
C TRP A 118 -2.79 -17.31 -5.19
N VAL A 119 -3.24 -17.31 -6.44
CA VAL A 119 -3.22 -18.50 -7.30
C VAL A 119 -2.48 -18.16 -8.59
N GLU A 120 -1.40 -18.90 -8.87
CA GLU A 120 -0.63 -18.82 -10.13
C GLU A 120 -1.36 -19.53 -11.28
N ASP A 121 -2.62 -19.17 -11.48
CA ASP A 121 -3.44 -19.66 -12.57
C ASP A 121 -4.40 -18.55 -13.05
N SER A 122 -5.13 -18.83 -14.12
CA SER A 122 -6.29 -18.06 -14.54
C SER A 122 -7.56 -18.60 -13.90
N GLU A 123 -8.53 -17.72 -13.64
CA GLU A 123 -9.83 -18.15 -13.09
C GLU A 123 -10.51 -19.15 -14.03
N ALA A 124 -10.38 -18.95 -15.35
CA ALA A 124 -10.96 -19.83 -16.37
C ALA A 124 -10.39 -21.26 -16.31
N ASN A 125 -9.06 -21.40 -16.18
CA ASN A 125 -8.42 -22.70 -16.08
C ASN A 125 -8.76 -23.40 -14.76
N ALA A 126 -8.73 -22.66 -13.64
CA ALA A 126 -9.10 -23.19 -12.33
C ALA A 126 -10.56 -23.67 -12.27
N LYS A 127 -11.48 -23.00 -12.98
CA LYS A 127 -12.87 -23.47 -13.13
C LYS A 127 -12.96 -24.71 -14.02
N ALA A 128 -12.19 -24.77 -15.11
CA ALA A 128 -12.19 -25.92 -16.01
C ALA A 128 -11.60 -27.19 -15.37
N SER A 129 -10.62 -27.05 -14.47
CA SER A 129 -10.02 -28.17 -13.74
C SER A 129 -10.80 -28.60 -12.48
N GLY A 130 -11.75 -27.79 -12.03
CA GLY A 130 -12.45 -27.96 -10.75
C GLY A 130 -11.66 -27.47 -9.53
N ASP A 131 -10.44 -26.92 -9.73
CA ASP A 131 -9.61 -26.40 -8.63
C ASP A 131 -10.16 -25.11 -8.01
N HIS A 132 -11.03 -24.38 -8.72
CA HIS A 132 -11.70 -23.19 -8.19
C HIS A 132 -12.47 -23.48 -6.89
N GLU A 133 -13.19 -24.62 -6.83
CA GLU A 133 -13.93 -25.02 -5.63
C GLU A 133 -12.98 -25.30 -4.45
N ARG A 134 -11.85 -25.95 -4.72
CA ARG A 134 -10.81 -26.19 -3.70
C ARG A 134 -10.26 -24.88 -3.14
N HIS A 135 -10.00 -23.89 -4.00
CA HIS A 135 -9.53 -22.58 -3.56
C HIS A 135 -10.60 -21.82 -2.77
N LEU A 136 -11.88 -21.94 -3.14
CA LEU A 136 -12.99 -21.36 -2.38
C LEU A 136 -13.12 -22.00 -0.99
N GLU A 137 -12.94 -23.32 -0.88
CA GLU A 137 -12.90 -24.02 0.41
C GLU A 137 -11.74 -23.54 1.27
N THR A 138 -10.54 -23.37 0.70
CA THR A 138 -9.38 -22.82 1.41
C THR A 138 -9.68 -21.44 2.00
N VAL A 139 -10.24 -20.53 1.19
CA VAL A 139 -10.60 -19.17 1.66
C VAL A 139 -11.72 -19.20 2.69
N ARG A 140 -12.66 -20.14 2.58
CA ARG A 140 -13.76 -20.30 3.54
C ARG A 140 -13.28 -20.84 4.89
N ASN A 141 -12.30 -21.74 4.86
CA ASN A 141 -11.78 -22.41 6.05
C ASN A 141 -10.74 -21.55 6.79
N ASP A 142 -9.96 -20.75 6.06
CA ASP A 142 -9.01 -19.82 6.67
C ASP A 142 -9.66 -18.44 6.94
N LYS A 143 -9.92 -18.16 8.22
CA LYS A 143 -10.50 -16.88 8.67
C LYS A 143 -9.64 -15.65 8.35
N LYS A 144 -8.36 -15.83 8.00
CA LYS A 144 -7.46 -14.74 7.60
C LYS A 144 -7.67 -14.33 6.14
N LEU A 145 -8.08 -15.26 5.30
CA LEU A 145 -8.27 -15.04 3.87
C LEU A 145 -9.66 -14.43 3.62
N ARG A 146 -9.72 -13.51 2.65
CA ARG A 146 -10.94 -12.75 2.33
C ARG A 146 -11.36 -12.87 0.89
N ARG A 147 -10.42 -13.21 -0.01
CA ARG A 147 -10.67 -13.36 -1.44
C ARG A 147 -9.63 -14.24 -2.11
N ILE A 148 -9.95 -14.70 -3.32
CA ILE A 148 -9.02 -15.36 -4.23
C ILE A 148 -8.55 -14.34 -5.28
N VAL A 149 -7.28 -14.37 -5.63
CA VAL A 149 -6.73 -13.56 -6.73
C VAL A 149 -5.93 -14.46 -7.67
N TYR A 150 -6.40 -14.52 -8.92
CA TYR A 150 -5.76 -15.24 -10.01
C TYR A 150 -4.74 -14.33 -10.71
N LEU A 151 -3.49 -14.79 -10.81
CA LEU A 151 -2.38 -13.98 -11.28
C LEU A 151 -2.27 -13.93 -12.81
N HIS A 152 -2.88 -14.88 -13.53
CA HIS A 152 -2.81 -14.94 -15.00
C HIS A 152 -3.97 -14.26 -15.72
N ASP A 153 -4.95 -13.73 -14.98
CA ASP A 153 -6.05 -12.91 -15.52
C ASP A 153 -5.62 -11.48 -15.89
#